data_AF-A0A4V2UTD0-F1
#
_entry.id   AF-A0A4V2UTD0-F1
#
_cell.length_a   1.000
_cell.length_b   1.000
_cell.length_c   1.000
_cell.angle_alpha   90.00
_cell.angle_beta   90.00
_cell.angle_gamma   90.00
#
_symmetry.space_group_name_H-M   'P 1'
#
loop_
_entity.id
_entity.type
_entity.pdbx_description
1 polymer ?
#
loop_
_entity_poly.entity_id
_entity_poly.type
_entity_poly.pdbx_seq_one_letter_code
_entity_poly.pdbx_strand_id
1 'polypeptide(L)'
;MHKEAILEDTMRRILYAFCIAAVSGALLTACNNAPEKTAASREQPQVVQDQEALAHIRLTYQPGDYVPTEFVCMMTDEYREMRQRLVLFEGRAYFGCCEKCQELLTKNASMRTAIDPFTSKPVDKATAYIVLTGNNDKVMYFASEENYRRFAENRGD
;
A
#
# COMPACT_ATOMS: atom_id res chain seq x y z
N MET A 1 -12.10 39.05 16.69
CA MET A 1 -11.13 38.50 15.71
C MET A 1 -9.66 38.79 16.04
N HIS A 2 -9.31 39.46 17.16
CA HIS A 2 -7.90 39.81 17.44
C HIS A 2 -7.17 38.90 18.46
N LYS A 3 -7.88 37.97 19.13
CA LYS A 3 -7.29 37.05 20.12
C LYS A 3 -6.76 35.75 19.48
N GLU A 4 -7.51 35.16 18.56
CA GLU A 4 -7.13 33.90 17.89
C GLU A 4 -5.74 33.95 17.22
N ALA A 5 -5.42 35.05 16.53
CA ALA A 5 -4.15 35.24 15.83
C ALA A 5 -2.92 35.31 16.77
N ILE A 6 -3.11 35.68 18.03
CA ILE A 6 -2.02 35.77 19.02
C ILE A 6 -1.67 34.37 19.56
N LEU A 7 -2.66 33.48 19.67
CA LEU A 7 -2.46 32.13 20.19
C LEU A 7 -1.64 31.27 19.20
N GLU A 8 -1.90 31.40 17.90
CA GLU A 8 -1.20 30.66 16.86
C GLU A 8 0.29 31.07 16.73
N ASP A 9 0.59 32.38 16.74
CA ASP A 9 1.97 32.89 16.72
C ASP A 9 2.74 32.48 18.00
N THR A 10 2.08 32.51 19.16
CA THR A 10 2.67 32.08 20.43
C THR A 10 3.01 30.58 20.43
N MET A 11 2.09 29.71 19.98
CA MET A 11 2.36 28.27 19.87
C MET A 11 3.47 27.96 18.87
N ARG A 12 3.49 28.63 17.72
CA ARG A 12 4.53 28.48 16.69
C ARG A 12 5.92 28.91 17.19
N ARG A 13 6.00 29.96 18.01
CA ARG A 13 7.25 30.42 18.65
C ARG A 13 7.74 29.49 19.75
N ILE A 14 6.84 28.94 20.57
CA ILE A 14 7.18 27.93 21.58
C ILE A 14 7.69 26.65 20.89
N LEU A 15 7.05 26.21 19.82
CA LEU A 15 7.47 25.04 19.05
C LEU A 15 8.88 25.24 18.44
N TYR A 16 9.15 26.42 17.87
CA TYR A 16 10.48 26.75 17.33
C TYR A 16 11.58 26.81 18.39
N ALA A 17 11.26 27.26 19.61
CA ALA A 17 12.23 27.36 20.71
C ALA A 17 12.72 25.99 21.19
N PHE A 18 11.87 24.94 21.15
CA PHE A 18 12.26 23.58 21.51
C PHE A 18 13.18 22.90 20.48
N CYS A 19 13.18 23.33 19.22
CA CYS A 19 13.95 22.68 18.16
C CYS A 19 15.47 22.98 18.16
N ILE A 20 15.95 23.94 18.97
CA ILE A 20 17.35 24.42 18.91
C ILE A 20 18.26 23.75 19.97
N ALA A 21 17.69 23.05 20.96
CA ALA A 21 18.42 22.53 22.12
C ALA A 21 18.82 21.04 22.02
N ALA A 22 19.54 20.64 20.96
CA ALA A 22 20.13 19.28 20.85
C ALA A 22 21.37 19.17 19.94
N VAL A 23 22.35 20.09 20.06
CA VAL A 23 23.64 19.98 19.35
C VAL A 23 24.80 20.22 20.32
N SER A 24 25.43 19.13 20.79
CA SER A 24 26.79 19.09 21.39
C SER A 24 27.21 17.65 21.65
N GLY A 25 28.40 17.22 21.20
CA GLY A 25 28.95 15.90 21.54
C GLY A 25 29.78 15.24 20.46
N ALA A 26 30.94 15.80 20.13
CA ALA A 26 31.94 15.12 19.29
C ALA A 26 32.84 14.21 20.13
N LEU A 27 33.34 13.11 19.54
CA LEU A 27 34.78 12.78 19.51
C LEU A 27 35.05 11.48 18.72
N LEU A 28 36.20 11.45 18.04
CA LEU A 28 36.64 10.40 17.12
C LEU A 28 37.51 9.36 17.86
N THR A 29 37.40 8.07 17.52
CA THR A 29 38.50 7.10 17.76
C THR A 29 38.54 6.06 16.64
N ALA A 30 39.73 5.51 16.36
CA ALA A 30 40.10 4.98 15.04
C ALA A 30 39.95 3.45 14.85
N CYS A 31 39.94 3.02 13.59
CA CYS A 31 40.06 1.62 13.16
C CYS A 31 41.52 1.13 13.21
N ASN A 32 41.76 -0.15 13.54
CA ASN A 32 42.27 -1.12 12.54
C ASN A 32 42.43 -2.59 13.02
N ASN A 33 42.12 -3.48 12.07
CA ASN A 33 42.74 -4.78 11.74
C ASN A 33 42.75 -6.00 12.70
N ALA A 34 42.18 -7.10 12.17
CA ALA A 34 42.36 -8.52 12.53
C ALA A 34 43.75 -9.05 12.06
N PRO A 35 44.19 -10.32 12.26
CA PRO A 35 43.46 -11.59 12.55
C PRO A 35 44.11 -12.43 13.70
N GLU A 36 43.91 -13.74 14.00
CA GLU A 36 43.40 -14.96 13.31
C GLU A 36 42.55 -15.90 14.21
N LYS A 37 41.76 -16.76 13.55
CA LYS A 37 41.36 -18.17 13.85
C LYS A 37 41.68 -18.81 15.23
N THR A 38 40.67 -19.46 15.83
CA THR A 38 40.63 -20.93 16.13
C THR A 38 39.21 -21.32 16.58
N ALA A 39 38.75 -22.53 16.22
CA ALA A 39 37.39 -23.01 16.48
C ALA A 39 37.29 -23.90 17.73
N ALA A 40 36.21 -23.77 18.51
CA ALA A 40 35.62 -24.86 19.29
C ALA A 40 34.19 -24.51 19.79
N SER A 41 33.27 -25.45 19.57
CA SER A 41 31.84 -25.44 19.92
C SER A 41 31.39 -24.75 21.22
N ARG A 42 30.33 -23.94 21.11
CA ARG A 42 29.19 -24.06 22.03
C ARG A 42 27.88 -23.70 21.32
N GLU A 43 26.96 -24.65 21.30
CA GLU A 43 25.65 -24.54 20.65
C GLU A 43 24.68 -23.75 21.54
N GLN A 44 24.14 -22.64 21.04
CA GLN A 44 23.04 -21.92 21.70
C GLN A 44 22.19 -21.19 20.63
N PRO A 45 20.84 -21.14 20.75
CA PRO A 45 19.98 -20.86 19.60
C PRO A 45 20.07 -19.43 19.08
N GLN A 46 20.25 -19.26 17.77
CA GLN A 46 20.22 -17.95 17.13
C GLN A 46 18.78 -17.51 16.86
N VAL A 47 18.33 -16.49 17.60
CA VAL A 47 17.08 -15.75 17.32
C VAL A 47 17.43 -14.48 16.55
N VAL A 48 17.58 -14.57 15.23
CA VAL A 48 17.64 -13.42 14.30
C VAL A 48 17.11 -13.84 12.92
N GLN A 49 16.48 -12.91 12.20
CA GLN A 49 16.17 -12.94 10.74
C GLN A 49 14.77 -13.40 10.25
N ASP A 50 13.68 -12.98 10.91
CA ASP A 50 12.31 -13.09 10.36
C ASP A 50 11.69 -11.74 9.89
N GLN A 51 12.51 -10.78 9.45
CA GLN A 51 12.02 -9.48 8.94
C GLN A 51 12.22 -9.23 7.44
N GLU A 52 12.99 -10.06 6.72
CA GLU A 52 13.03 -10.06 5.25
C GLU A 52 12.15 -11.16 4.62
N ALA A 53 11.77 -12.20 5.38
CA ALA A 53 10.95 -13.32 4.88
C ALA A 53 9.52 -12.91 4.47
N LEU A 54 9.02 -11.76 4.93
CA LEU A 54 7.71 -11.20 4.54
C LEU A 54 7.71 -10.54 3.15
N ALA A 55 8.88 -10.21 2.58
CA ALA A 55 8.95 -9.53 1.28
C ALA A 55 8.64 -10.45 0.08
N HIS A 56 8.70 -11.77 0.28
CA HIS A 56 8.53 -12.78 -0.79
C HIS A 56 7.56 -13.91 -0.40
N ILE A 57 6.51 -13.61 0.36
CA ILE A 57 5.31 -14.45 0.28
C ILE A 57 4.71 -14.19 -1.10
N ARG A 58 4.94 -15.11 -2.05
CA ARG A 58 4.25 -15.09 -3.35
C ARG A 58 2.79 -15.45 -3.12
N LEU A 59 1.98 -14.43 -2.84
CA LEU A 59 0.53 -14.57 -2.70
C LEU A 59 -0.06 -14.93 -4.06
N THR A 60 -0.25 -16.23 -4.28
CA THR A 60 -0.86 -16.77 -5.51
C THR A 60 -2.37 -16.79 -5.37
N TYR A 61 -3.00 -15.63 -5.60
CA TYR A 61 -4.45 -15.52 -5.72
C TYR A 61 -4.99 -16.43 -6.83
N GLN A 62 -6.12 -17.07 -6.57
CA GLN A 62 -6.87 -17.90 -7.50
C GLN A 62 -8.12 -17.17 -8.01
N PRO A 63 -8.71 -17.60 -9.14
CA PRO A 63 -10.00 -17.10 -9.59
C PRO A 63 -11.06 -17.24 -8.49
N GLY A 64 -11.73 -16.13 -8.19
CA GLY A 64 -12.71 -16.01 -7.09
C GLY A 64 -12.15 -15.43 -5.79
N ASP A 65 -10.82 -15.30 -5.64
CA ASP A 65 -10.22 -14.69 -4.46
C ASP A 65 -10.39 -13.17 -4.44
N TYR A 66 -10.49 -12.62 -3.22
CA TYR A 66 -10.33 -11.19 -2.97
C TYR A 66 -8.88 -10.75 -3.23
N VAL A 67 -8.71 -9.66 -3.97
CA VAL A 67 -7.40 -9.06 -4.27
C VAL A 67 -7.28 -7.70 -3.60
N PRO A 68 -6.26 -7.46 -2.75
CA PRO A 68 -6.01 -6.15 -2.17
C PRO A 68 -5.72 -5.09 -3.24
N THR A 69 -6.31 -3.92 -3.04
CA THR A 69 -6.35 -2.80 -4.00
C THR A 69 -4.99 -2.39 -4.56
N GLU A 70 -3.92 -2.50 -3.77
CA GLU A 70 -2.57 -2.13 -4.21
C GLU A 70 -1.93 -3.09 -5.24
N PHE A 71 -2.49 -4.28 -5.46
CA PHE A 71 -2.01 -5.25 -6.45
C PHE A 71 -2.75 -5.14 -7.79
N VAL A 72 -3.60 -4.11 -7.96
CA VAL A 72 -4.47 -3.94 -9.13
C VAL A 72 -4.06 -2.71 -9.93
N CYS A 73 -3.92 -2.88 -11.25
CA CYS A 73 -3.80 -1.76 -12.18
C CYS A 73 -5.20 -1.32 -12.62
N MET A 74 -5.78 -0.33 -11.93
CA MET A 74 -7.16 0.14 -12.14
C MET A 74 -7.43 0.76 -13.53
N MET A 75 -6.39 1.11 -14.28
CA MET A 75 -6.52 1.57 -15.67
C MET A 75 -6.81 0.41 -16.64
N THR A 76 -6.29 -0.79 -16.36
CA THR A 76 -6.38 -1.97 -17.25
C THR A 76 -7.22 -3.11 -16.68
N ASP A 77 -7.66 -2.98 -15.42
CA ASP A 77 -8.46 -3.94 -14.68
C ASP A 77 -7.77 -5.31 -14.55
N GLU A 78 -6.47 -5.25 -14.21
CA GLU A 78 -5.57 -6.40 -14.10
C GLU A 78 -4.96 -6.50 -12.69
N TYR A 79 -4.97 -7.71 -12.12
CA TYR A 79 -4.11 -8.12 -11.02
C TYR A 79 -2.65 -8.17 -11.46
N ARG A 80 -1.73 -7.93 -10.53
CA ARG A 80 -0.27 -7.91 -10.73
C ARG A 80 0.42 -8.51 -9.49
N GLU A 81 1.40 -9.38 -9.70
CA GLU A 81 2.18 -10.05 -8.62
C GLU A 81 3.01 -9.10 -7.72
N MET A 82 2.94 -7.78 -7.93
CA MET A 82 3.70 -6.78 -7.18
C MET A 82 2.82 -5.57 -6.85
N ARG A 83 3.15 -4.86 -5.77
CA ARG A 83 2.48 -3.60 -5.40
C ARG A 83 2.63 -2.55 -6.52
N GLN A 84 1.52 -1.94 -6.90
CA GLN A 84 1.41 -0.90 -7.92
C GLN A 84 1.66 0.50 -7.33
N ARG A 85 1.77 1.52 -8.19
CA ARG A 85 1.97 2.91 -7.74
C ARG A 85 0.67 3.52 -7.22
N LEU A 86 0.73 4.09 -6.02
CA LEU A 86 -0.33 4.89 -5.43
C LEU A 86 -0.57 6.19 -6.21
N VAL A 87 -1.84 6.49 -6.46
CA VAL A 87 -2.33 7.73 -7.07
C VAL A 87 -3.42 8.29 -6.15
N LEU A 88 -3.11 9.36 -5.43
CA LEU A 88 -4.08 10.06 -4.58
C LEU A 88 -4.88 11.05 -5.43
N PHE A 89 -6.21 10.96 -5.38
CA PHE A 89 -7.12 11.87 -6.07
C PHE A 89 -8.39 12.07 -5.24
N GLU A 90 -8.78 13.33 -4.96
CA GLU A 90 -9.95 13.67 -4.14
C GLU A 90 -10.03 12.92 -2.79
N GLY A 91 -8.88 12.72 -2.13
CA GLY A 91 -8.80 11.98 -0.86
C GLY A 91 -8.94 10.45 -0.98
N ARG A 92 -9.10 9.91 -2.18
CA ARG A 92 -9.16 8.46 -2.47
C ARG A 92 -7.83 7.94 -3.02
N ALA A 93 -7.56 6.66 -2.77
CA ALA A 93 -6.34 5.97 -3.17
C ALA A 93 -6.59 5.03 -4.35
N TYR A 94 -6.03 5.36 -5.51
CA TYR A 94 -6.07 4.55 -6.73
C TYR A 94 -4.70 3.95 -7.02
N PHE A 95 -4.65 2.91 -7.87
CA PHE A 95 -3.41 2.18 -8.16
C PHE A 95 -3.22 1.90 -9.65
N GLY A 96 -1.99 2.03 -10.13
CA GLY A 96 -1.64 1.87 -11.54
C GLY A 96 -0.19 1.47 -11.79
N CYS A 97 0.07 0.81 -12.93
CA CYS A 97 1.40 0.27 -13.24
C CYS A 97 2.37 1.31 -13.84
N CYS A 98 1.88 2.28 -14.62
CA CYS A 98 2.71 3.24 -15.36
C CYS A 98 2.33 4.71 -15.10
N GLU A 99 3.19 5.65 -15.52
CA GLU A 99 2.94 7.09 -15.41
C GLU A 99 1.65 7.52 -16.14
N LYS A 100 1.37 6.91 -17.30
CA LYS A 100 0.11 7.07 -18.02
C LYS A 100 -1.11 6.63 -17.19
N CYS A 101 -0.97 5.65 -16.29
CA CYS A 101 -2.04 5.32 -15.34
C CYS A 101 -2.28 6.47 -14.36
N GLN A 102 -1.23 7.10 -13.82
CA GLN A 102 -1.36 8.24 -12.91
C GLN A 102 -2.03 9.44 -13.60
N GLU A 103 -1.66 9.73 -14.84
CA GLU A 103 -2.31 10.76 -15.64
C GLU A 103 -3.80 10.45 -15.87
N LEU A 104 -4.12 9.25 -16.34
CA LEU A 104 -5.50 8.89 -16.67
C LEU A 104 -6.39 8.71 -15.44
N LEU A 105 -5.86 8.18 -14.33
CA LEU A 105 -6.57 8.07 -13.04
C LEU A 105 -6.86 9.41 -12.38
N THR A 106 -6.11 10.48 -12.71
CA THR A 106 -6.41 11.84 -12.23
C THR A 106 -7.33 12.59 -13.20
N LYS A 107 -7.05 12.55 -14.51
CA LYS A 107 -7.78 13.32 -15.53
C LYS A 107 -9.10 12.70 -16.00
N ASN A 108 -9.28 11.39 -15.92
CA ASN A 108 -10.46 10.71 -16.45
C ASN A 108 -11.21 9.91 -15.38
N ALA A 109 -12.43 10.36 -15.04
CA ALA A 109 -13.29 9.70 -14.07
C ALA A 109 -13.68 8.26 -14.46
N SER A 110 -13.75 7.90 -15.74
CA SER A 110 -14.08 6.52 -16.14
C SER A 110 -12.99 5.51 -15.76
N MET A 111 -11.76 5.95 -15.52
CA MET A 111 -10.67 5.09 -15.03
C MET A 111 -10.82 4.76 -13.54
N ARG A 112 -11.59 5.57 -12.79
CA ARG A 112 -11.84 5.42 -11.35
C ARG A 112 -13.15 4.68 -11.05
N THR A 113 -13.98 4.43 -12.06
CA THR A 113 -15.32 3.85 -11.90
C THR A 113 -15.40 2.49 -12.58
N ALA A 114 -16.05 1.52 -11.94
CA ALA A 114 -16.44 0.24 -12.52
C ALA A 114 -17.96 0.05 -12.42
N ILE A 115 -18.50 -1.02 -13.00
CA ILE A 115 -19.89 -1.44 -12.80
C ILE A 115 -19.88 -2.68 -11.91
N ASP A 116 -20.65 -2.64 -10.81
CA ASP A 116 -20.90 -3.78 -9.94
C ASP A 116 -21.69 -4.87 -10.70
N PRO A 117 -21.13 -6.07 -10.91
CA PRO A 117 -21.75 -7.13 -11.71
C PRO A 117 -23.04 -7.72 -11.13
N PHE A 118 -23.31 -7.54 -9.83
CA PHE A 118 -24.53 -8.03 -9.18
C PHE A 118 -25.68 -7.03 -9.31
N THR A 119 -25.39 -5.74 -9.11
CA THR A 119 -26.40 -4.68 -9.01
C THR A 119 -26.51 -3.81 -10.27
N SER A 120 -25.58 -3.94 -11.22
CA SER A 120 -25.43 -3.09 -12.41
C SER A 120 -25.25 -1.59 -12.10
N LYS A 121 -24.85 -1.25 -10.86
CA LYS A 121 -24.62 0.15 -10.43
C LYS A 121 -23.14 0.52 -10.56
N PRO A 122 -22.81 1.81 -10.77
CA PRO A 122 -21.43 2.26 -10.72
C PRO A 122 -20.84 2.13 -9.31
N VAL A 123 -19.59 1.70 -9.22
CA VAL A 123 -18.78 1.62 -8.00
C VAL A 123 -17.44 2.32 -8.20
N ASP A 124 -16.93 2.98 -7.16
CA ASP A 124 -15.59 3.57 -7.17
C ASP A 124 -14.54 2.48 -6.93
N LYS A 125 -13.55 2.35 -7.82
CA LYS A 125 -12.50 1.34 -7.76
C LYS A 125 -11.63 1.45 -6.50
N ALA A 126 -11.51 2.62 -5.87
CA ALA A 126 -10.76 2.81 -4.64
C ALA A 126 -11.44 2.21 -3.39
N THR A 127 -12.75 1.98 -3.42
CA THR A 127 -13.54 1.45 -2.30
C THR A 127 -14.26 0.14 -2.62
N ALA A 128 -14.06 -0.41 -3.81
CA ALA A 128 -14.68 -1.64 -4.25
C ALA A 128 -14.07 -2.88 -3.57
N TYR A 129 -14.86 -3.92 -3.40
CA TYR A 129 -14.39 -5.27 -3.16
C TYR A 129 -13.94 -5.87 -4.50
N ILE A 130 -12.65 -6.17 -4.63
CA ILE A 130 -12.04 -6.58 -5.90
C ILE A 130 -11.79 -8.09 -5.90
N VAL A 131 -12.21 -8.76 -6.98
CA VAL A 131 -12.14 -10.22 -7.12
C VAL A 131 -11.36 -10.60 -8.37
N LEU A 132 -10.41 -11.52 -8.25
CA LEU A 132 -9.69 -12.09 -9.39
C LEU A 132 -10.62 -12.97 -10.24
N THR A 133 -10.58 -12.81 -11.56
CA THR A 133 -11.31 -13.68 -12.49
C THR A 133 -10.37 -14.71 -13.10
N GLY A 134 -10.93 -15.81 -13.63
CA GLY A 134 -10.17 -16.80 -14.40
C GLY A 134 -9.67 -16.32 -15.76
N ASN A 135 -9.92 -15.06 -16.14
CA ASN A 135 -9.68 -14.54 -17.47
C ASN A 135 -8.44 -13.64 -17.49
N ASN A 136 -7.26 -14.17 -17.83
CA ASN A 136 -6.06 -13.39 -18.13
C ASN A 136 -5.73 -12.31 -17.08
N ASP A 137 -5.65 -12.71 -15.80
CA ASP A 137 -5.40 -11.84 -14.64
C ASP A 137 -6.37 -10.66 -14.47
N LYS A 138 -7.53 -10.66 -15.14
CA LYS A 138 -8.54 -9.59 -15.00
C LYS A 138 -9.25 -9.65 -13.66
N VAL A 139 -9.66 -8.49 -13.15
CA VAL A 139 -10.45 -8.36 -11.93
C VAL A 139 -11.86 -7.83 -12.18
N MET A 140 -12.77 -8.14 -11.26
CA MET A 140 -14.13 -7.56 -11.19
C MET A 140 -14.30 -6.78 -9.88
N TYR A 141 -15.13 -5.74 -9.91
CA TYR A 141 -15.31 -4.80 -8.80
C TYR A 141 -16.74 -4.86 -8.30
N PHE A 142 -16.93 -5.09 -7.01
CA PHE A 142 -18.23 -5.12 -6.35
C PHE A 142 -18.32 -4.00 -5.31
N ALA A 143 -19.52 -3.50 -5.03
CA ALA A 143 -19.74 -2.52 -3.96
C ALA A 143 -19.58 -3.13 -2.55
N SER A 144 -19.62 -4.46 -2.43
CA SER A 144 -19.38 -5.20 -1.20
C SER A 144 -19.00 -6.66 -1.48
N GLU A 145 -18.42 -7.34 -0.48
CA GLU A 145 -18.25 -8.81 -0.47
C GLU A 145 -19.59 -9.53 -0.63
N GLU A 146 -20.66 -9.03 -0.02
CA GLU A 146 -21.99 -9.63 -0.12
C GLU A 146 -22.52 -9.62 -1.57
N ASN A 147 -22.28 -8.55 -2.33
CA ASN A 147 -22.63 -8.48 -3.74
C ASN A 147 -21.86 -9.52 -4.55
N TYR A 148 -20.57 -9.73 -4.26
CA TYR A 148 -19.79 -10.81 -4.88
C TYR A 148 -20.37 -12.20 -4.53
N ARG A 149 -20.64 -12.47 -3.25
CA ARG A 149 -21.22 -13.76 -2.83
C ARG A 149 -22.53 -14.07 -3.52
N ARG A 150 -23.49 -13.13 -3.52
CA ARG A 150 -24.78 -13.29 -4.21
C ARG A 150 -24.62 -13.47 -5.73
N PHE A 151 -23.59 -12.86 -6.32
CA PHE A 151 -23.27 -13.01 -7.73
C PHE A 151 -22.68 -14.40 -8.06
N ALA A 152 -21.81 -14.93 -7.21
CA ALA A 152 -21.26 -16.28 -7.34
C ALA A 152 -22.35 -17.36 -7.14
N GLU A 153 -23.18 -17.21 -6.10
CA GLU A 153 -24.34 -18.08 -5.82
C GLU A 153 -25.31 -18.16 -7.02
N ASN A 154 -25.52 -17.04 -7.73
CA ASN A 154 -26.37 -16.97 -8.92
C ASN A 154 -25.73 -17.49 -10.22
N ARG A 155 -24.45 -17.87 -10.21
CA ARG A 155 -23.74 -18.32 -11.43
C ARG A 155 -23.56 -19.82 -11.53
N GLY A 156 -23.44 -20.53 -10.42
CA GLY A 156 -23.55 -22.00 -10.37
C GLY A 156 -22.71 -22.73 -11.43
N ASP A 157 -21.41 -22.47 -11.44
CA ASP A 157 -20.41 -23.23 -12.22
C ASP A 157 -20.29 -24.69 -11.71
#